data_AF-A0A971YS46-F1
#
_entry.id   AF-A0A971YS46-F1
#
_cell.length_a   1.000
_cell.length_b   1.000
_cell.length_c   1.000
_cell.angle_alpha   90.00
_cell.angle_beta   90.00
_cell.angle_gamma   90.00
#
_symmetry.space_group_name_H-M   'P 1'
#
loop_
_entity.id
_entity.type
_entity.pdbx_description
1 polymer ?
#
loop_
_entity_poly.entity_id
_entity_poly.type
_entity_poly.pdbx_seq_one_letter_code
_entity_poly.pdbx_strand_id
1 'polypeptide(L)'
;MTVPGKTLSETAAEVGVEPSTIKYWCEEFSNFIRPARTPGGHRRFSDKDIQDLRYIRQLLHFQNLSIKQVKEMLNEKGTDELELEVQETALVPGAATVPAMTALAQELSSYLENQMEFIAHQQLKAMQAALEQTAAAVLDEVRDLEAERFEHWSRLIEHTAGKNNEKILAAVQELKRTPQELEEIKRMYAEAKDRWLIEEAKVRMEIQRLKHELDEVQNQSLWQRLIWALFGRSRKFSETDSSGKSTDPTE
;
A
#
# COMPACT_ATOMS: atom_id res chain seq x y z
N MET A 1 38.47 8.72 7.76
CA MET A 1 37.60 9.84 8.16
C MET A 1 36.16 9.48 7.78
N THR A 2 35.31 9.23 8.76
CA THR A 2 33.89 8.92 8.57
C THR A 2 33.16 10.24 8.32
N VAL A 3 32.52 10.38 7.15
CA VAL A 3 31.66 11.55 6.88
C VAL A 3 30.43 11.46 7.79
N PRO A 4 30.18 12.43 8.69
CA PRO A 4 29.01 12.42 9.55
C PRO A 4 27.73 12.59 8.71
N GLY A 5 26.68 11.85 9.06
CA GLY A 5 25.39 11.93 8.38
C GLY A 5 24.68 10.57 8.32
N LYS A 6 23.36 10.61 8.20
CA LYS A 6 22.49 9.43 8.15
C LYS A 6 22.61 8.75 6.78
N THR A 7 22.40 7.44 6.77
CA THR A 7 22.39 6.65 5.53
C THR A 7 21.10 6.91 4.75
N LEU A 8 21.11 6.66 3.43
CA LEU A 8 19.91 6.79 2.59
C LEU A 8 18.70 6.02 3.16
N SER A 9 18.93 4.84 3.73
CA SER A 9 17.86 4.01 4.29
C SER A 9 17.28 4.61 5.58
N GLU A 10 18.12 5.18 6.43
CA GLU A 10 17.69 5.85 7.67
C GLU A 10 16.95 7.15 7.35
N THR A 11 17.46 7.95 6.41
CA THR A 11 16.82 9.18 5.92
C THR A 11 15.46 8.86 5.30
N ALA A 12 15.34 7.77 4.53
CA ALA A 12 14.08 7.30 3.96
C ALA A 12 13.03 6.95 5.04
N ALA A 13 13.45 6.20 6.06
CA ALA A 13 12.58 5.85 7.18
C ALA A 13 12.13 7.12 7.96
N GLU A 14 13.05 8.06 8.18
CA GLU A 14 12.79 9.28 8.95
C GLU A 14 11.93 10.32 8.19
N VAL A 15 12.08 10.40 6.86
CA VAL A 15 11.26 11.26 6.00
C VAL A 15 9.93 10.57 5.65
N GLY A 16 9.84 9.24 5.75
CA GLY A 16 8.64 8.46 5.47
C GLY A 16 8.37 8.27 3.98
N VAL A 17 9.42 8.06 3.18
CA VAL A 17 9.37 7.87 1.72
C VAL A 17 10.31 6.74 1.29
N GLU A 18 10.18 6.21 0.07
CA GLU A 18 11.08 5.16 -0.43
C GLU A 18 12.52 5.70 -0.65
N PRO A 19 13.59 4.91 -0.42
CA PRO A 19 14.94 5.27 -0.82
C PRO A 19 15.10 5.69 -2.28
N SER A 20 14.30 5.13 -3.20
CA SER A 20 14.28 5.50 -4.63
C SER A 20 13.81 6.95 -4.81
N THR A 21 12.75 7.36 -4.08
CA THR A 21 12.18 8.71 -4.09
C THR A 21 13.20 9.74 -3.61
N ILE A 22 13.95 9.45 -2.54
CA ILE A 22 15.00 10.36 -2.06
C ILE A 22 16.12 10.51 -3.10
N LYS A 23 16.53 9.43 -3.76
CA LYS A 23 17.53 9.53 -4.85
C LYS A 23 17.01 10.43 -5.97
N TYR A 24 15.76 10.22 -6.38
CA TYR A 24 15.13 11.02 -7.42
C TYR A 24 15.02 12.51 -7.01
N TRP A 25 14.61 12.81 -5.79
CA TRP A 25 14.57 14.18 -5.27
C TRP A 25 15.97 14.81 -5.19
N CYS A 26 17.00 14.06 -4.86
CA CYS A 26 18.37 14.58 -4.89
C CYS A 26 18.85 14.94 -6.31
N GLU A 27 18.32 14.28 -7.33
CA GLU A 27 18.64 14.57 -8.74
C GLU A 27 17.86 15.80 -9.22
N GLU A 28 16.55 15.84 -8.96
CA GLU A 28 15.66 16.94 -9.37
C GLU A 28 15.93 18.26 -8.64
N PHE A 29 16.21 18.18 -7.33
CA PHE A 29 16.45 19.32 -6.44
C PHE A 29 17.92 19.46 -6.07
N SER A 30 18.83 19.15 -7.00
CA SER A 30 20.29 19.24 -6.80
C SER A 30 20.81 20.64 -6.43
N ASN A 31 20.01 21.69 -6.62
CA ASN A 31 20.31 23.05 -6.17
C ASN A 31 19.99 23.27 -4.69
N PHE A 32 19.04 22.53 -4.13
CA PHE A 32 18.53 22.71 -2.77
C PHE A 32 19.09 21.66 -1.81
N ILE A 33 19.20 20.40 -2.24
CA ILE A 33 19.67 19.29 -1.41
C ILE A 33 20.97 18.73 -1.99
N ARG A 34 22.05 18.80 -1.22
CA ARG A 34 23.39 18.36 -1.64
C ARG A 34 24.02 17.47 -0.58
N PRO A 35 23.60 16.19 -0.49
CA PRO A 35 24.10 15.30 0.53
C PRO A 35 25.59 15.04 0.31
N ALA A 36 26.35 15.01 1.40
CA ALA A 36 27.77 14.73 1.36
C ALA A 36 28.03 13.31 0.83
N ARG A 37 29.12 13.12 0.09
CA ARG A 37 29.51 11.81 -0.42
C ARG A 37 30.67 11.26 0.39
N THR A 38 30.60 9.99 0.78
CA THR A 38 31.74 9.29 1.34
C THR A 38 32.81 9.04 0.26
N PRO A 39 34.07 8.74 0.65
CA PRO A 39 35.10 8.31 -0.31
C PRO A 39 34.71 7.08 -1.14
N GLY A 40 33.76 6.27 -0.65
CA GLY A 40 33.18 5.12 -1.37
C GLY A 40 31.95 5.45 -2.23
N GLY A 41 31.61 6.73 -2.43
CA GLY A 41 30.51 7.16 -3.29
C GLY A 41 29.10 7.06 -2.70
N HIS A 42 28.97 6.69 -1.43
CA HIS A 42 27.67 6.64 -0.76
C HIS A 42 27.25 8.02 -0.25
N ARG A 43 25.96 8.36 -0.41
CA ARG A 43 25.37 9.59 0.09
C ARG A 43 25.20 9.52 1.62
N ARG A 44 25.50 10.62 2.30
CA ARG A 44 25.31 10.86 3.73
C ARG A 44 24.49 12.14 3.85
N PHE A 45 23.35 12.03 4.52
CA PHE A 45 22.43 13.15 4.70
C PHE A 45 22.68 13.79 6.06
N SER A 46 22.87 15.11 6.07
CA SER A 46 22.88 15.90 7.30
C SER A 46 21.46 16.09 7.83
N ASP A 47 21.33 16.53 9.07
CA ASP A 47 20.00 16.86 9.62
C ASP A 47 19.32 18.01 8.86
N LYS A 48 20.10 18.93 8.29
CA LYS A 48 19.59 19.97 7.38
C LYS A 48 19.00 19.37 6.11
N ASP A 49 19.72 18.44 5.46
CA ASP A 49 19.20 17.76 4.26
C ASP A 49 17.88 17.01 4.56
N ILE A 50 17.76 16.42 5.75
CA ILE A 50 16.54 15.72 6.18
C ILE A 50 15.37 16.70 6.37
N GLN A 51 15.63 17.87 6.95
CA GLN A 51 14.64 18.93 7.11
C GLN A 51 14.15 19.43 5.74
N ASP A 52 15.08 19.65 4.81
CA ASP A 52 14.77 20.05 3.44
C ASP A 52 13.95 18.99 2.70
N LEU A 53 14.29 17.70 2.85
CA LEU A 53 13.51 16.58 2.31
C LEU A 53 12.09 16.54 2.88
N ARG A 54 11.91 16.81 4.18
CA ARG A 54 10.57 16.89 4.80
C ARG A 54 9.76 18.06 4.23
N TYR A 55 10.41 19.20 4.01
CA TYR A 55 9.74 20.36 3.41
C TYR A 55 9.27 20.08 1.98
N ILE A 56 10.11 19.46 1.15
CA ILE A 56 9.73 19.04 -0.20
C ILE A 56 8.57 18.03 -0.16
N ARG A 57 8.63 17.04 0.75
CA ARG A 57 7.52 16.09 0.95
C ARG A 57 6.21 16.81 1.26
N GLN A 58 6.26 17.83 2.11
CA GLN A 58 5.08 18.60 2.48
C GLN A 58 4.47 19.31 1.27
N LEU A 59 5.29 19.96 0.44
CA LEU A 59 4.84 20.67 -0.76
C LEU A 59 4.23 19.72 -1.80
N LEU A 60 4.86 18.57 -2.05
CA LEU A 60 4.40 17.63 -3.06
C LEU A 60 3.12 16.89 -2.65
N HIS A 61 3.03 16.43 -1.39
CA HIS A 61 1.93 15.57 -0.95
C HIS A 61 0.77 16.31 -0.30
N PHE A 62 1.01 17.39 0.47
CA PHE A 62 -0.07 18.10 1.15
C PHE A 62 -0.66 19.22 0.29
N GLN A 63 0.15 19.84 -0.58
CA GLN A 63 -0.31 20.93 -1.44
C GLN A 63 -0.58 20.48 -2.89
N ASN A 64 -0.38 19.17 -3.20
CA ASN A 64 -0.55 18.58 -4.54
C ASN A 64 0.19 19.35 -5.65
N LEU A 65 1.33 19.96 -5.31
CA LEU A 65 2.14 20.70 -6.28
C LEU A 65 2.95 19.73 -7.14
N SER A 66 3.10 20.08 -8.42
CA SER A 66 3.99 19.34 -9.31
C SER A 66 5.46 19.63 -9.00
N ILE A 67 6.35 18.69 -9.34
CA ILE A 67 7.81 18.84 -9.17
C ILE A 67 8.33 20.13 -9.83
N LYS A 68 7.75 20.53 -10.98
CA LYS A 68 8.10 21.78 -11.68
C LYS A 68 7.78 23.01 -10.83
N GLN A 69 6.57 23.08 -10.29
CA GLN A 69 6.13 24.19 -9.42
C GLN A 69 6.97 24.28 -8.15
N VAL A 70 7.25 23.15 -7.51
CA VAL A 70 8.12 23.13 -6.31
C VAL A 70 9.53 23.58 -6.66
N LYS A 71 10.07 23.19 -7.82
CA LYS A 71 11.40 23.61 -8.26
C LYS A 71 11.47 25.11 -8.55
N GLU A 72 10.44 25.69 -9.17
CA GLU A 72 10.33 27.13 -9.38
C GLU A 72 10.26 27.88 -8.04
N MET A 73 9.39 27.45 -7.12
CA MET A 73 9.26 28.06 -5.79
C MET A 73 10.55 28.01 -4.97
N LEU A 74 11.28 26.89 -5.01
CA LEU A 74 12.56 26.75 -4.30
C LEU A 74 13.68 27.56 -4.95
N ASN A 75 13.61 27.82 -6.25
CA ASN A 75 14.58 28.62 -6.98
C ASN A 75 14.33 30.13 -6.79
N GLU A 76 13.06 30.54 -6.72
CA GLU A 76 12.66 31.93 -6.40
C GLU A 76 13.02 32.29 -4.95
N LYS A 77 12.79 31.37 -3.99
CA LYS A 77 13.26 31.51 -2.60
C LYS A 77 14.78 31.49 -2.44
N GLY A 78 15.53 31.09 -3.46
CA GLY A 78 17.00 31.18 -3.47
C GLY A 78 17.54 32.59 -3.65
N THR A 79 16.67 33.56 -4.01
CA THR A 79 17.02 34.97 -4.25
C THR A 79 16.43 35.96 -3.25
N ASP A 80 15.57 35.52 -2.34
CA ASP A 80 15.06 36.35 -1.27
C ASP A 80 15.09 35.53 0.03
N GLU A 81 16.13 35.80 0.81
CA GLU A 81 16.21 35.52 2.23
C GLU A 81 15.10 36.33 2.91
N LEU A 82 13.86 35.84 2.82
CA LEU A 82 12.75 36.35 3.60
C LEU A 82 12.96 35.89 5.03
N GLU A 83 13.70 36.73 5.76
CA GLU A 83 13.38 37.08 7.13
C GLU A 83 11.86 36.98 7.32
N LEU A 84 11.46 35.95 8.05
CA LEU A 84 10.17 35.97 8.73
C LEU A 84 10.25 37.15 9.69
N GLU A 85 9.78 38.32 9.25
CA GLU A 85 9.35 39.40 10.13
C GLU A 85 8.25 38.83 11.03
N VAL A 86 8.67 38.19 12.12
CA VAL A 86 7.95 38.30 13.38
C VAL A 86 8.11 39.77 13.74
N GLN A 87 7.11 40.58 13.43
CA GLN A 87 6.99 41.93 13.98
C GLN A 87 6.84 41.83 15.49
N GLU A 88 7.97 41.70 16.18
CA GLU A 88 8.11 42.09 17.57
C GLU A 88 8.28 43.60 17.56
N THR A 89 7.16 44.33 17.41
CA THR A 89 7.14 45.77 17.63
C THR A 89 7.43 46.03 19.11
N ALA A 90 8.67 46.41 19.38
CA ALA A 90 9.09 47.03 20.62
C ALA A 90 8.29 48.31 20.88
N LEU A 91 7.49 48.32 21.96
CA LEU A 91 6.99 49.53 22.61
C LEU A 91 7.06 49.35 24.14
N VAL A 92 7.93 50.12 24.79
CA VAL A 92 8.02 50.27 26.26
C VAL A 92 7.12 51.44 26.71
N PRO A 93 6.92 51.70 28.02
CA PRO A 93 5.78 51.29 28.84
C PRO A 93 4.84 52.48 29.21
N GLY A 94 3.54 52.24 29.40
CA GLY A 94 2.68 53.23 30.07
C GLY A 94 1.17 53.13 29.86
N ALA A 95 0.49 52.55 30.86
CA ALA A 95 -0.87 52.84 31.33
C ALA A 95 -2.10 52.70 30.38
N ALA A 96 -2.89 51.66 30.68
CA ALA A 96 -4.35 51.71 30.83
C ALA A 96 -5.29 51.67 29.61
N THR A 97 -5.12 50.69 28.69
CA THR A 97 -6.23 50.19 27.82
C THR A 97 -6.12 48.69 27.45
N VAL A 98 -5.25 47.94 28.15
CA VAL A 98 -4.90 46.56 27.81
C VAL A 98 -6.06 45.54 27.81
N PRO A 99 -7.07 45.59 28.72
CA PRO A 99 -8.03 44.49 28.83
C PRO A 99 -9.10 44.46 27.71
N ALA A 100 -9.44 45.60 27.11
CA ALA A 100 -10.47 45.65 26.07
C ALA A 100 -9.94 45.18 24.70
N MET A 101 -8.69 45.51 24.37
CA MET A 101 -8.06 45.11 23.11
C MET A 101 -7.65 43.62 23.12
N THR A 102 -7.30 43.07 24.29
CA THR A 102 -7.06 41.63 24.46
C THR A 102 -8.35 40.82 24.44
N ALA A 103 -9.44 41.30 25.05
CA ALA A 103 -10.74 40.63 24.99
C ALA A 103 -11.29 40.51 23.57
N LEU A 104 -11.20 41.59 22.77
CA LEU A 104 -11.60 41.59 21.36
C LEU A 104 -10.72 40.66 20.51
N ALA A 105 -9.40 40.64 20.75
CA ALA A 105 -8.50 39.72 20.06
C ALA A 105 -8.79 38.25 20.41
N GLN A 106 -9.16 37.95 21.66
CA GLN A 106 -9.55 36.61 22.11
C GLN A 106 -10.90 36.17 21.53
N GLU A 107 -11.88 37.07 21.44
CA GLU A 107 -13.14 36.80 20.74
C GLU A 107 -12.93 36.51 19.25
N LEU A 108 -12.08 37.29 18.57
CA LEU A 108 -11.80 37.09 17.15
C LEU A 108 -11.06 35.77 16.90
N SER A 109 -10.12 35.42 17.78
CA SER A 109 -9.39 34.14 17.73
C SER A 109 -10.34 32.97 17.96
N SER A 110 -11.18 33.05 18.99
CA SER A 110 -12.19 32.02 19.28
C SER A 110 -13.20 31.87 18.14
N TYR A 111 -13.60 32.96 17.50
CA TYR A 111 -14.48 32.92 16.32
C TYR A 111 -13.80 32.22 15.14
N LEU A 112 -12.54 32.57 14.83
CA LEU A 112 -11.79 31.93 13.74
C LEU A 112 -11.55 30.45 14.01
N GLU A 113 -11.20 30.06 15.24
CA GLU A 113 -11.05 28.65 15.64
C GLU A 113 -12.34 27.86 15.42
N ASN A 114 -13.48 28.39 15.89
CA ASN A 114 -14.78 27.76 15.71
C ASN A 114 -15.17 27.66 14.22
N GLN A 115 -14.87 28.69 13.41
CA GLN A 115 -15.11 28.65 11.96
C GLN A 115 -14.21 27.62 11.27
N MET A 116 -12.94 27.54 11.63
CA MET A 116 -12.01 26.55 11.09
C MET A 116 -12.43 25.13 11.46
N GLU A 117 -12.85 24.91 12.70
CA GLU A 117 -13.33 23.62 13.17
C GLU A 117 -14.62 23.21 12.43
N PHE A 118 -15.55 24.15 12.23
CA PHE A 118 -16.76 23.90 11.44
C PHE A 118 -16.45 23.51 9.98
N ILE A 119 -15.53 24.22 9.33
CA ILE A 119 -15.12 23.92 7.95
C ILE A 119 -14.42 22.57 7.89
N ALA A 120 -13.50 22.28 8.82
CA ALA A 120 -12.80 21.00 8.88
C ALA A 120 -13.78 19.82 9.05
N HIS A 121 -14.76 19.94 9.94
CA HIS A 121 -15.79 18.92 10.13
C HIS A 121 -16.67 18.74 8.88
N GLN A 122 -17.04 19.82 8.20
CA GLN A 122 -17.78 19.73 6.94
C GLN A 122 -16.98 19.01 5.85
N GLN A 123 -15.71 19.39 5.68
CA GLN A 123 -14.83 18.80 4.66
C GLN A 123 -14.59 17.31 4.95
N LEU A 124 -14.38 16.94 6.22
CA LEU A 124 -14.15 15.56 6.63
C LEU A 124 -15.41 14.71 6.38
N LYS A 125 -16.59 15.24 6.70
CA LYS A 125 -17.87 14.57 6.42
C LYS A 125 -18.14 14.43 4.91
N ALA A 126 -17.83 15.45 4.12
CA ALA A 126 -17.97 15.40 2.66
C ALA A 126 -17.01 14.36 2.04
N MET A 127 -15.76 14.31 2.52
CA MET A 127 -14.77 13.34 2.07
C MET A 127 -15.16 11.91 2.45
N GLN A 128 -15.69 11.71 3.66
CA GLN A 128 -16.21 10.40 4.08
C GLN A 128 -17.38 9.95 3.19
N ALA A 129 -18.33 10.84 2.89
CA ALA A 129 -19.45 10.52 2.00
C ALA A 129 -18.98 10.19 0.57
N ALA A 130 -18.00 10.92 0.05
CA ALA A 130 -17.41 10.64 -1.26
C ALA A 130 -16.71 9.26 -1.28
N LEU A 131 -15.97 8.93 -0.22
CA LEU A 131 -15.32 7.63 -0.09
C LEU A 131 -16.34 6.49 -0.05
N GLU A 132 -17.41 6.63 0.74
CA GLU A 132 -18.48 5.63 0.81
C GLU A 132 -19.17 5.42 -0.54
N GLN A 133 -19.42 6.49 -1.30
CA GLN A 133 -19.98 6.41 -2.65
C GLN A 133 -19.04 5.70 -3.63
N THR A 134 -17.74 6.01 -3.61
CA THR A 134 -16.76 5.32 -4.46
C THR A 134 -16.62 3.85 -4.10
N ALA A 135 -16.63 3.52 -2.81
CA ALA A 135 -16.58 2.13 -2.35
C ALA A 135 -17.82 1.35 -2.80
N ALA A 136 -19.02 1.95 -2.72
CA ALA A 136 -20.25 1.34 -3.22
C ALA A 136 -20.20 1.09 -4.74
N ALA A 137 -19.72 2.07 -5.53
CA ALA A 137 -19.61 1.93 -6.97
C ALA A 137 -18.63 0.81 -7.38
N VAL A 138 -17.46 0.74 -6.73
CA VAL A 138 -16.48 -0.32 -6.99
C VAL A 138 -17.03 -1.70 -6.61
N LEU A 139 -17.77 -1.81 -5.50
CA LEU A 139 -18.40 -3.07 -5.10
C LEU A 139 -19.47 -3.53 -6.09
N ASP A 140 -20.26 -2.61 -6.63
CA ASP A 140 -21.23 -2.92 -7.69
C ASP A 140 -20.53 -3.38 -8.99
N GLU A 141 -19.46 -2.69 -9.42
CA GLU A 141 -18.67 -3.11 -10.59
C GLU A 141 -18.07 -4.51 -10.43
N VAL A 142 -17.51 -4.82 -9.25
CA VAL A 142 -16.97 -6.16 -8.97
C VAL A 142 -18.08 -7.21 -9.04
N ARG A 143 -19.27 -6.93 -8.48
CA ARG A 143 -20.41 -7.85 -8.53
C ARG A 143 -20.86 -8.11 -9.97
N ASP A 144 -20.91 -7.07 -10.80
CA ASP A 144 -21.32 -7.19 -12.20
C ASP A 144 -20.31 -8.00 -13.02
N LEU A 145 -19.01 -7.77 -12.82
CA LEU A 145 -17.93 -8.56 -13.45
C LEU A 145 -17.98 -10.04 -13.01
N GLU A 146 -18.27 -10.31 -11.75
CA GLU A 146 -18.45 -11.68 -11.27
C GLU A 146 -19.66 -12.36 -11.93
N ALA A 147 -20.79 -11.65 -12.05
CA ALA A 147 -21.99 -12.15 -12.72
C ALA A 147 -21.73 -12.47 -14.20
N GLU A 148 -21.06 -11.58 -14.94
CA GLU A 148 -20.68 -11.81 -16.33
C GLU A 148 -19.77 -13.03 -16.49
N ARG A 149 -18.79 -13.19 -15.59
CA ARG A 149 -17.89 -14.35 -15.58
C ARG A 149 -18.67 -15.64 -15.32
N PHE A 150 -19.59 -15.64 -14.35
CA PHE A 150 -20.44 -16.80 -14.07
C PHE A 150 -21.29 -17.17 -15.28
N GLU A 151 -21.87 -16.19 -15.97
CA GLU A 151 -22.69 -16.44 -17.14
C GLU A 151 -21.85 -16.97 -18.32
N HIS A 152 -20.66 -16.41 -18.53
CA HIS A 152 -19.72 -16.91 -19.54
C HIS A 152 -19.29 -18.36 -19.26
N TRP A 153 -18.95 -18.67 -18.00
CA TRP A 153 -18.61 -20.02 -17.58
C TRP A 153 -19.79 -20.97 -17.74
N SER A 154 -21.01 -20.54 -17.40
CA SER A 154 -22.23 -21.33 -17.60
C SER A 154 -22.43 -21.68 -19.08
N ARG A 155 -22.36 -20.70 -19.98
CA ARG A 155 -22.46 -20.93 -21.44
C ARG A 155 -21.36 -21.86 -21.96
N LEU A 156 -20.14 -21.72 -21.46
CA LEU A 156 -19.03 -22.57 -21.87
C LEU A 156 -19.24 -24.02 -21.41
N ILE A 157 -19.71 -24.22 -20.18
CA ILE A 157 -20.06 -25.54 -19.62
C ILE A 157 -21.21 -26.14 -20.41
N GLU A 158 -22.27 -25.38 -20.69
CA GLU A 158 -23.45 -25.84 -21.40
C GLU A 158 -23.12 -26.26 -22.84
N HIS A 159 -22.31 -25.47 -23.54
CA HIS A 159 -21.83 -25.78 -24.90
C HIS A 159 -20.87 -26.98 -24.92
N THR A 160 -19.94 -27.08 -23.96
CA THR A 160 -19.00 -28.22 -23.89
C THR A 160 -19.68 -29.51 -23.45
N ALA A 161 -20.57 -29.45 -22.47
CA ALA A 161 -21.40 -30.58 -22.04
C ALA A 161 -22.36 -31.01 -23.16
N GLY A 162 -22.98 -30.07 -23.87
CA GLY A 162 -23.82 -30.35 -25.04
C GLY A 162 -23.05 -31.09 -26.14
N LYS A 163 -21.89 -30.57 -26.55
CA LYS A 163 -21.02 -31.23 -27.55
C LYS A 163 -20.53 -32.60 -27.12
N ASN A 164 -20.16 -32.77 -25.85
CA ASN A 164 -19.74 -34.07 -25.33
C ASN A 164 -20.91 -35.04 -25.26
N ASN A 165 -22.09 -34.61 -24.83
CA ASN A 165 -23.30 -35.43 -24.84
C ASN A 165 -23.71 -35.83 -26.26
N GLU A 166 -23.65 -34.93 -27.23
CA GLU A 166 -23.90 -35.26 -28.65
C GLU A 166 -22.90 -36.28 -29.17
N LYS A 167 -21.61 -36.15 -28.87
CA LYS A 167 -20.59 -37.14 -29.23
C LYS A 167 -20.85 -38.49 -28.58
N ILE A 168 -21.22 -38.50 -27.30
CA ILE A 168 -21.57 -39.73 -26.57
C ILE A 168 -22.83 -40.35 -27.18
N LEU A 169 -23.85 -39.55 -27.50
CA LEU A 169 -25.09 -40.03 -28.13
C LEU A 169 -24.84 -40.57 -29.55
N ALA A 170 -24.01 -39.90 -30.34
CA ALA A 170 -23.59 -40.36 -31.67
C ALA A 170 -22.80 -41.66 -31.57
N ALA A 171 -21.81 -41.72 -30.67
CA ALA A 171 -21.05 -42.94 -30.41
C ALA A 171 -21.97 -44.06 -29.91
N VAL A 172 -22.89 -43.80 -28.99
CA VAL A 172 -23.89 -44.77 -28.50
C VAL A 172 -24.83 -45.25 -29.63
N GLN A 173 -25.21 -44.38 -30.57
CA GLN A 173 -25.99 -44.77 -31.75
C GLN A 173 -25.19 -45.63 -32.72
N GLU A 174 -23.89 -45.40 -32.86
CA GLU A 174 -22.96 -46.19 -33.66
C GLU A 174 -22.71 -47.57 -33.03
N LEU A 175 -22.53 -47.59 -31.71
CA LEU A 175 -22.46 -48.76 -30.83
C LEU A 175 -23.69 -49.65 -30.82
N LYS A 176 -24.88 -49.14 -31.17
CA LYS A 176 -26.08 -49.98 -31.31
C LYS A 176 -25.90 -51.08 -32.37
N ARG A 177 -24.78 -51.12 -33.08
CA ARG A 177 -24.39 -52.19 -34.00
C ARG A 177 -23.42 -53.23 -33.42
N THR A 178 -22.70 -52.99 -32.31
CA THR A 178 -21.81 -54.02 -31.73
C THR A 178 -21.73 -54.00 -30.17
N PRO A 179 -21.75 -55.18 -29.50
CA PRO A 179 -21.77 -55.26 -28.03
C PRO A 179 -20.41 -55.00 -27.34
N GLN A 180 -19.27 -55.09 -28.03
CA GLN A 180 -17.94 -54.86 -27.44
C GLN A 180 -17.62 -53.37 -27.23
N GLU A 181 -18.00 -52.53 -28.18
CA GLU A 181 -17.80 -51.08 -28.11
C GLU A 181 -18.60 -50.47 -26.93
N LEU A 182 -19.71 -51.10 -26.52
CA LEU A 182 -20.55 -50.70 -25.37
C LEU A 182 -19.90 -50.92 -24.02
N GLU A 183 -19.02 -51.92 -23.91
CA GLU A 183 -18.15 -52.04 -22.74
C GLU A 183 -17.02 -51.03 -22.77
N GLU A 184 -16.45 -50.73 -23.94
CA GLU A 184 -15.42 -49.70 -24.09
C GLU A 184 -15.95 -48.31 -23.73
N ILE A 185 -17.15 -47.92 -24.16
CA ILE A 185 -17.75 -46.64 -23.77
C ILE A 185 -18.07 -46.58 -22.28
N LYS A 186 -18.61 -47.66 -21.69
CA LYS A 186 -18.83 -47.73 -20.24
C LYS A 186 -17.52 -47.55 -19.47
N ARG A 187 -16.45 -48.17 -19.96
CA ARG A 187 -15.11 -48.05 -19.40
C ARG A 187 -14.55 -46.63 -19.57
N MET A 188 -14.67 -46.03 -20.75
CA MET A 188 -14.25 -44.65 -21.01
C MET A 188 -15.02 -43.65 -20.14
N TYR A 189 -16.33 -43.85 -19.96
CA TYR A 189 -17.15 -43.01 -19.08
C TYR A 189 -16.76 -43.17 -17.61
N ALA A 190 -16.50 -44.40 -17.15
CA ALA A 190 -15.99 -44.66 -15.82
C ALA A 190 -14.63 -43.98 -15.60
N GLU A 191 -13.68 -44.12 -16.53
CA GLU A 191 -12.37 -43.50 -16.46
C GLU A 191 -12.43 -41.96 -16.54
N ALA A 192 -13.37 -41.39 -17.30
CA ALA A 192 -13.59 -39.94 -17.37
C ALA A 192 -14.24 -39.42 -16.08
N LYS A 193 -15.21 -40.15 -15.52
CA LYS A 193 -15.84 -39.84 -14.24
C LYS A 193 -14.82 -39.90 -13.10
N ASP A 194 -13.96 -40.91 -13.07
CA ASP A 194 -12.93 -41.04 -12.05
C ASP A 194 -11.90 -39.92 -12.15
N ARG A 195 -11.47 -39.58 -13.37
CA ARG A 195 -10.60 -38.41 -13.61
C ARG A 195 -11.25 -37.11 -13.15
N TRP A 196 -12.54 -36.93 -13.42
CA TRP A 196 -13.28 -35.75 -12.99
C TRP A 196 -13.40 -35.68 -11.46
N LEU A 197 -13.69 -36.79 -10.78
CA LEU A 197 -13.75 -36.86 -9.32
C LEU A 197 -12.39 -36.55 -8.67
N ILE A 198 -11.29 -37.00 -9.28
CA ILE A 198 -9.94 -36.66 -8.83
C ILE A 198 -9.68 -35.15 -8.97
N GLU A 199 -10.05 -34.56 -10.10
CA GLU A 199 -9.87 -33.12 -10.32
C GLU A 199 -10.77 -32.28 -9.41
N GLU A 200 -12.02 -32.70 -9.19
CA GLU A 200 -12.92 -32.09 -8.22
C GLU A 200 -12.35 -32.14 -6.80
N ALA A 201 -11.79 -33.28 -6.39
CA ALA A 201 -11.14 -33.43 -5.10
C ALA A 201 -9.92 -32.50 -4.95
N LYS A 202 -9.09 -32.37 -6.00
CA LYS A 202 -7.97 -31.40 -6.01
C LYS A 202 -8.45 -29.97 -5.86
N VAL A 203 -9.47 -29.57 -6.63
CA VAL A 203 -10.04 -28.22 -6.54
C VAL A 203 -10.61 -27.96 -5.14
N ARG A 204 -11.32 -28.94 -4.55
CA ARG A 204 -11.82 -28.84 -3.16
C ARG A 204 -10.68 -28.70 -2.15
N MET A 205 -9.58 -29.44 -2.32
CA MET A 205 -8.39 -29.31 -1.47
C MET A 205 -7.74 -27.93 -1.61
N GLU A 206 -7.62 -27.38 -2.83
CA GLU A 206 -7.02 -26.06 -3.03
C GLU A 206 -7.91 -24.95 -2.46
N ILE A 207 -9.23 -25.07 -2.58
CA ILE A 207 -10.18 -24.16 -1.91
C ILE A 207 -10.03 -24.22 -0.39
N GLN A 208 -9.94 -25.42 0.19
CA GLN A 208 -9.73 -25.58 1.64
C GLN A 208 -8.39 -24.98 2.09
N ARG A 209 -7.34 -25.18 1.29
CA ARG A 209 -6.03 -24.60 1.54
C ARG A 209 -6.07 -23.08 1.49
N LEU A 210 -6.63 -22.49 0.44
CA LEU A 210 -6.77 -21.04 0.32
C LEU A 210 -7.63 -20.45 1.43
N LYS A 211 -8.67 -21.18 1.86
CA LYS A 211 -9.47 -20.78 3.02
C LYS A 211 -8.65 -20.79 4.31
N HIS A 212 -7.79 -21.79 4.50
CA HIS A 212 -6.88 -21.85 5.64
C HIS A 212 -5.80 -20.77 5.59
N GLU A 213 -5.21 -20.51 4.42
CA GLU A 213 -4.25 -19.42 4.20
C GLU A 213 -4.91 -18.05 4.45
N LEU A 214 -6.17 -17.87 4.03
CA LEU A 214 -6.92 -16.65 4.30
C LEU A 214 -7.22 -16.48 5.80
N ASP A 215 -7.57 -17.56 6.51
CA ASP A 215 -7.82 -17.56 7.95
C ASP A 215 -6.53 -17.34 8.75
N GLU A 216 -5.40 -17.89 8.30
CA GLU A 216 -4.08 -17.59 8.87
C GLU A 216 -3.70 -16.11 8.67
N VAL A 217 -3.90 -15.57 7.48
CA VAL A 217 -3.67 -14.14 7.22
C VAL A 217 -4.61 -13.31 8.07
N GLN A 218 -5.89 -13.67 8.19
CA GLN A 218 -6.89 -12.96 9.00
C GLN A 218 -6.68 -13.06 10.52
N ASN A 219 -6.00 -14.10 11.00
CA ASN A 219 -5.64 -14.26 12.42
C ASN A 219 -4.22 -13.78 12.77
N GLN A 220 -3.39 -13.46 11.77
CA GLN A 220 -2.12 -12.77 11.99
C GLN A 220 -2.35 -11.34 12.50
N SER A 221 -1.63 -10.97 13.56
CA SER A 221 -1.65 -9.60 14.07
C SER A 221 -1.18 -8.63 12.98
N LEU A 222 -1.68 -7.38 13.01
CA LEU A 222 -1.32 -6.35 12.02
C LEU A 222 0.20 -6.21 11.85
N TRP A 223 0.96 -6.43 12.92
CA TRP A 223 2.42 -6.45 12.92
C TRP A 223 3.03 -7.57 12.08
N GLN A 224 2.47 -8.78 12.07
CA GLN A 224 2.95 -9.88 11.23
C GLN A 224 2.59 -9.69 9.76
N ARG A 225 1.41 -9.14 9.45
CA ARG A 225 1.03 -8.80 8.07
C ARG A 225 1.92 -7.71 7.48
N LEU A 226 2.29 -6.71 8.28
CA LEU A 226 3.22 -5.66 7.87
C LEU A 226 4.63 -6.21 7.62
N ILE A 227 5.13 -7.11 8.48
CA ILE A 227 6.42 -7.79 8.27
C ILE A 227 6.38 -8.64 6.99
N TRP A 228 5.29 -9.37 6.75
CA TRP A 228 5.13 -10.21 5.57
C TRP A 228 5.06 -9.41 4.25
N ALA A 229 4.34 -8.28 4.27
CA ALA A 229 4.22 -7.36 3.12
C ALA A 229 5.53 -6.59 2.85
N LEU A 230 6.28 -6.24 3.89
CA LEU A 230 7.54 -5.48 3.76
C LEU A 230 8.73 -6.38 3.41
N PHE A 231 8.73 -7.67 3.78
CA PHE A 231 9.89 -8.56 3.65
C PHE A 231 9.69 -9.80 2.77
N GLY A 232 8.55 -9.91 2.07
CA GLY A 232 8.32 -10.85 0.96
C GLY A 232 9.20 -12.11 0.93
N ARG A 233 8.73 -13.19 1.59
CA ARG A 233 9.25 -14.57 1.52
C ARG A 233 10.79 -14.72 1.54
N SER A 234 11.54 -13.91 2.29
CA SER A 234 12.98 -14.13 2.45
C SER A 234 13.43 -14.10 3.91
N ARG A 235 14.15 -15.16 4.26
CA ARG A 235 14.81 -15.53 5.53
C ARG A 235 13.91 -16.01 6.67
N LYS A 236 13.92 -17.34 6.84
CA LYS A 236 13.96 -17.98 8.15
C LYS A 236 15.12 -17.34 8.93
N PHE A 237 14.79 -16.53 9.93
CA PHE A 237 15.76 -16.06 10.91
C PHE A 237 15.93 -17.21 11.91
N SER A 238 17.05 -17.92 11.83
CA SER A 238 17.43 -18.93 12.83
C SER A 238 17.95 -18.19 14.06
N GLU A 239 17.06 -17.90 15.00
CA GLU A 239 17.45 -17.71 16.40
C GLU A 239 17.79 -19.07 16.98
N THR A 240 19.08 -19.38 17.06
CA THR A 240 19.73 -19.98 18.25
C THR A 240 21.22 -20.12 17.95
N ASP A 241 21.96 -19.04 18.13
CA ASP A 241 23.39 -19.12 18.42
C ASP A 241 23.77 -17.90 19.28
N SER A 242 23.53 -18.00 20.59
CA SER A 242 24.44 -17.50 21.64
C SER A 242 23.80 -17.58 23.04
N SER A 243 23.94 -18.72 23.69
CA SER A 243 24.13 -18.84 25.14
C SER A 243 24.58 -20.29 25.32
N GLY A 244 25.81 -20.59 25.67
CA GLY A 244 26.52 -20.08 26.82
C GLY A 244 27.29 -21.30 27.33
N LYS A 245 28.60 -21.20 27.23
CA LYS A 245 29.63 -22.16 27.62
C LYS A 245 29.48 -22.63 29.09
N SER A 246 29.45 -23.93 29.34
CA SER A 246 30.00 -24.60 30.54
C SER A 246 30.39 -26.04 30.15
N THR A 247 31.67 -26.40 29.97
CA THR A 247 32.56 -27.01 31.01
C THR A 247 31.76 -27.87 31.98
N ASP A 248 31.84 -29.21 32.00
CA ASP A 248 33.03 -30.06 32.21
C ASP A 248 32.74 -31.55 31.84
N PRO A 249 33.75 -32.45 31.80
CA PRO A 249 33.69 -33.83 31.30
C PRO A 249 33.49 -34.89 32.42
N THR A 250 33.55 -36.17 32.04
CA THR A 250 33.50 -37.42 32.88
C THR A 250 32.12 -37.70 33.50
N GLU A 251 31.50 -38.87 33.37
CA GLU A 251 31.91 -40.27 33.16
C GLU A 251 30.98 -40.99 32.16
#